data_AF-A0A366EFP4-F1
#
_entry.id   AF-A0A366EFP4-F1
#
_cell.length_a   1.000
_cell.length_b   1.000
_cell.length_c   1.000
_cell.angle_alpha   90.00
_cell.angle_beta   90.00
_cell.angle_gamma   90.00
#
_symmetry.space_group_name_H-M   'P 1'
#
loop_
_entity.id
_entity.type
_entity.pdbx_description
1 polymer ?
#
loop_
_entity_poly.entity_id
_entity_poly.type
_entity_poly.pdbx_seq_one_letter_code
_entity_poly.pdbx_strand_id
1 'polypeptide(L)' 'MFWINIGSETHQITSFNLYENHGTFQLWVERPNGKTMLVAESKDEEYVRNIKVKMDNAIESDKRLLTLD' A
#
# COMPACT_ATOMS: atom_id res chain seq x y z
N MET A 1 9.99 -0.93 -10.57
CA MET A 1 9.10 -2.08 -10.31
C MET A 1 9.12 -2.33 -8.81
N PHE A 2 7.99 -2.16 -8.13
CA PHE A 2 7.90 -2.12 -6.68
C PHE A 2 7.14 -3.33 -6.15
N TRP A 3 7.64 -3.91 -5.07
CA TRP A 3 7.12 -5.13 -4.47
C TRP A 3 6.76 -4.86 -3.01
N ILE A 4 5.68 -5.47 -2.55
CA ILE A 4 5.26 -5.42 -1.15
C ILE A 4 5.13 -6.83 -0.60
N ASN A 5 5.63 -7.06 0.61
CA ASN A 5 5.32 -8.25 1.38
C ASN A 5 4.15 -7.92 2.31
N ILE A 6 3.10 -8.73 2.23
CA ILE A 6 1.95 -8.67 3.13
C ILE A 6 1.79 -10.08 3.72
N GLY A 7 2.05 -10.23 5.02
CA GLY A 7 2.12 -11.54 5.65
C GLY A 7 3.18 -12.42 4.99
N SER A 8 2.77 -13.58 4.46
CA SER A 8 3.66 -14.53 3.78
C SER A 8 3.72 -14.35 2.25
N GLU A 9 2.99 -13.38 1.70
CA GLU A 9 2.88 -13.21 0.25
C GLU A 9 3.63 -11.96 -0.24
N THR A 10 4.29 -12.10 -1.38
CA THR A 10 4.96 -11.00 -2.08
C THR A 10 4.16 -10.61 -3.31
N HIS A 11 3.77 -9.34 -3.39
CA HIS A 11 2.97 -8.80 -4.48
C HIS A 11 3.74 -7.74 -5.25
N GLN A 12 3.73 -7.85 -6.57
CA GLN A 12 4.16 -6.77 -7.44
C GLN A 12 3.05 -5.73 -7.55
N ILE A 13 3.39 -4.46 -7.43
CA ILE A 13 2.46 -3.35 -7.61
C ILE A 13 2.98 -2.31 -8.60
N THR A 14 2.05 -1.59 -9.21
CA THR A 14 2.32 -0.52 -10.18
C THR A 14 1.95 0.85 -9.63
N SER A 15 0.88 0.93 -8.84
CA SER A 15 0.39 2.16 -8.22
C SER A 15 -0.28 1.85 -6.87
N PHE A 16 -0.52 2.87 -6.07
CA PHE A 16 -1.25 2.77 -4.80
C PHE A 16 -1.93 4.09 -4.48
N ASN A 17 -3.11 4.01 -3.88
CA ASN A 17 -3.98 5.16 -3.61
C ASN A 17 -4.70 5.00 -2.28
N LEU A 18 -4.88 6.12 -1.59
CA LEU A 18 -5.64 6.20 -0.35
C LEU A 18 -7.06 6.69 -0.68
N TYR A 19 -8.05 5.99 -0.18
CA TYR A 19 -9.46 6.30 -0.30
C TYR A 19 -10.06 6.46 1.09
N GLU A 20 -11.09 7.28 1.19
CA GLU A 20 -11.94 7.38 2.38
C GLU A 20 -13.33 6.90 2.01
N ASN A 21 -13.87 5.99 2.80
CA ASN A 21 -15.18 5.39 2.57
C ASN A 21 -15.94 5.36 3.90
N HIS A 22 -16.92 6.27 4.04
CA HIS A 22 -17.79 6.37 5.22
C HIS A 22 -17.02 6.40 6.56
N GLY A 23 -15.96 7.21 6.64
CA GLY A 23 -15.13 7.32 7.85
C GLY A 23 -14.17 6.15 8.08
N THR A 24 -14.00 5.29 7.08
CA THR A 24 -12.94 4.26 7.04
C THR A 24 -11.95 4.62 5.95
N PHE A 25 -10.69 4.79 6.32
CA PHE A 25 -9.59 5.04 5.41
C PHE A 25 -9.07 3.72 4.88
N GLN A 26 -8.79 3.65 3.58
CA GLN A 26 -8.39 2.45 2.88
C GLN A 26 -7.21 2.73 1.96
N LEU A 27 -6.16 1.93 2.06
CA LEU A 27 -5.03 1.95 1.15
C LEU A 27 -5.13 0.80 0.17
N TRP A 28 -5.28 1.13 -1.10
CA TRP A 28 -5.40 0.17 -2.19
C TRP A 28 -4.16 0.21 -3.08
N VAL A 29 -3.77 -0.94 -3.61
CA VAL A 29 -2.68 -1.08 -4.57
C VAL A 29 -3.19 -1.67 -5.87
N GLU A 30 -2.60 -1.25 -6.98
CA GLU A 30 -2.84 -1.80 -8.31
C GLU A 30 -1.73 -2.78 -8.67
N ARG A 31 -2.11 -3.96 -9.16
CA ARG A 31 -1.18 -4.98 -9.63
C ARG A 31 -0.98 -4.88 -11.15
N PRO A 32 0.12 -5.41 -11.70
CA PRO A 32 0.39 -5.37 -13.15
C PRO A 32 -0.70 -5.98 -14.04
N ASN A 33 -1.56 -6.85 -13.49
CA ASN A 33 -2.67 -7.46 -14.20
C ASN A 33 -3.96 -6.60 -14.18
N GLY A 34 -3.88 -5.34 -13.73
CA GLY A 34 -5.01 -4.42 -13.62
C GLY A 34 -5.96 -4.71 -12.46
N LYS A 35 -5.68 -5.72 -11.62
CA LYS A 35 -6.47 -5.99 -10.42
C LYS A 35 -5.98 -5.16 -9.26
N THR A 36 -6.91 -4.57 -8.52
CA THR A 36 -6.60 -3.90 -7.26
C THR A 36 -6.60 -4.87 -6.08
N MET A 37 -6.00 -4.44 -4.98
CA MET A 37 -5.95 -5.17 -3.71
C MET A 37 -5.94 -4.17 -2.55
N LEU A 38 -6.76 -4.41 -1.54
CA LEU A 38 -6.74 -3.64 -0.30
C LEU A 38 -5.56 -4.10 0.55
N VAL A 39 -4.76 -3.15 1.03
CA VAL A 39 -3.55 -3.42 1.82
C VAL A 39 -3.70 -3.04 3.27
N ALA A 40 -4.41 -1.95 3.54
CA ALA A 40 -4.72 -1.54 4.90
C ALA A 40 -6.06 -0.81 4.92
N GLU A 41 -6.84 -1.02 5.97
CA GLU A 41 -7.99 -0.19 6.28
C GLU A 41 -8.07 0.08 7.78
N SER A 42 -8.53 1.28 8.14
CA SER A 42 -8.72 1.66 9.53
C SER A 42 -9.64 2.87 9.62
N LYS A 43 -10.29 3.04 10.78
CA LYS A 43 -10.94 4.32 11.14
C LYS A 43 -9.92 5.37 11.56
N ASP A 44 -8.70 4.94 11.90
CA ASP A 44 -7.57 5.82 12.18
C ASP A 44 -6.88 6.20 10.87
N GLU A 45 -7.07 7.46 10.46
CA GLU A 45 -6.44 8.03 9.27
C GLU A 45 -4.92 8.00 9.35
N GLU A 46 -4.37 8.29 10.53
CA GLU A 46 -2.93 8.41 10.73
C GLU A 46 -2.24 7.08 10.49
N TYR A 47 -2.85 5.99 10.94
CA TYR A 47 -2.38 4.63 10.66
C TYR A 47 -2.25 4.36 9.15
N VAL A 48 -3.32 4.61 8.37
CA VAL A 48 -3.32 4.34 6.93
C VAL A 48 -2.37 5.28 6.18
N ARG A 49 -2.31 6.55 6.59
CA ARG A 49 -1.35 7.53 6.04
C ARG A 49 0.09 7.15 6.32
N ASN A 50 0.40 6.63 7.52
CA ASN A 50 1.75 6.19 7.86
C ASN A 50 2.21 5.05 6.95
N ILE A 51 1.32 4.13 6.58
CA ILE A 51 1.65 3.08 5.61
C ILE A 51 1.91 3.69 4.22
N LYS A 52 1.07 4.63 3.77
CA LYS A 52 1.29 5.33 2.50
C LYS A 52 2.65 6.05 2.47
N VAL A 53 3.00 6.76 3.54
CA VAL A 53 4.29 7.46 3.66
C VAL A 53 5.46 6.48 3.61
N LYS A 54 5.36 5.31 4.24
CA LYS A 54 6.38 4.25 4.10
C LYS A 54 6.53 3.78 2.65
N MET A 55 5.43 3.65 1.92
CA MET A 55 5.45 3.28 0.49
C MET A 55 6.05 4.38 -0.39
N ASP A 56 5.65 5.63 -0.20
CA ASP A 56 6.20 6.80 -0.90
C ASP A 56 7.73 6.86 -0.70
N ASN A 57 8.18 6.81 0.56
CA ASN A 57 9.60 6.83 0.91
C ASN A 57 10.38 5.66 0.31
N ALA A 58 9.79 4.46 0.26
CA ALA A 58 10.45 3.29 -0.32
C ALA A 58 10.65 3.45 -1.83
N ILE A 59 9.67 4.04 -2.53
CA ILE A 59 9.79 4.33 -3.97
C ILE A 59 10.83 5.41 -4.24
N GLU A 60 10.81 6.50 -3.46
CA GLU A 60 11.80 7.59 -3.59
C GLU A 60 13.22 7.11 -3.29
N SER A 61 13.38 6.18 -2.34
CA SER A 61 14.68 5.61 -1.96
C SER A 61 15.16 4.51 -2.92
N ASP A 62 14.47 4.27 -4.04
CA ASP A 62 14.71 3.17 -5.00
C ASP A 62 14.73 1.77 -4.34
N LYS A 63 14.07 1.64 -3.17
CA LYS A 63 13.85 0.35 -2.52
C LYS A 63 12.77 -0.37 -3.30
N ARG A 64 13.15 -1.50 -3.87
CA ARG A 64 12.26 -2.30 -4.72
C ARG A 64 11.31 -3.20 -3.94
N LEU A 65 11.51 -3.35 -2.62
CA LEU A 65 10.72 -4.21 -1.75
C LEU A 65 10.43 -3.50 -0.42
N LEU A 66 9.16 -3.49 -0.01
CA LEU A 66 8.71 -3.03 1.30
C LEU A 66 7.98 -4.17 2.02
N THR A 67 8.25 -4.39 3.30
CA THR A 67 7.48 -5.31 4.13
C THR A 67 6.51 -4.51 4.99
N LEU A 68 5.23 -4.89 4.94
CA LEU A 68 4.17 -4.33 5.75
C LEU A 68 3.83 -5.34 6.85
N ASP A 69 3.92 -4.91 8.10
CA ASP A 69 3.60 -5.70 9.29
C ASP A 69 2.09 -5.70 9.58
#